data_AF-A0A2T9X7C7-F1
#
_entry.id   AF-A0A2T9X7C7-F1
#
_cell.length_a   1.000
_cell.length_b   1.000
_cell.length_c   1.000
_cell.angle_alpha   90.00
_cell.angle_beta   90.00
_cell.angle_gamma   90.00
#
_symmetry.space_group_name_H-M   'P 1'
#
loop_
_entity.id
_entity.type
_entity.pdbx_description
1 polymer ?
#
loop_
_entity_poly.entity_id
_entity_poly.type
_entity_poly.pdbx_seq_one_letter_code
_entity_poly.pdbx_strand_id
1 'polypeptide(L)'
;MAEELRKELNLDNKDKLDLGDYVTIMGKILSFRAKGSASTHSVTKEVRDALEEVRKNPTGNVEEIIKIMISQDSPFQKKELADLYREALEGLLRKFAEVSSRMNPQESRKLMNMILEGIYNNAVFYSKDFGQKIWSILKGDHS
;
A
#
# COMPACT_ATOMS: atom_id res chain seq x y z
N MET A 1 -17.28 10.91 -0.22
CA MET A 1 -16.91 9.60 -0.81
C MET A 1 -15.41 9.37 -0.75
N ALA A 2 -14.59 9.94 -1.64
CA ALA A 2 -13.12 9.77 -1.57
C ALA A 2 -12.53 10.30 -0.24
N GLU A 3 -13.02 11.45 0.22
CA GLU A 3 -12.60 12.07 1.48
C GLU A 3 -12.99 11.26 2.73
N GLU A 4 -14.15 10.60 2.68
CA GLU A 4 -14.59 9.72 3.76
C GLU A 4 -13.70 8.48 3.84
N LEU A 5 -13.40 7.87 2.68
CA LEU A 5 -12.47 6.76 2.62
C LEU A 5 -11.05 7.18 3.03
N ARG A 6 -10.61 8.38 2.64
CA ARG A 6 -9.32 8.96 3.04
C ARG A 6 -9.20 9.05 4.57
N LYS A 7 -10.22 9.57 5.24
CA LYS A 7 -10.31 9.66 6.70
C LYS A 7 -10.30 8.28 7.37
N GLU A 8 -11.04 7.33 6.81
CA GLU A 8 -11.08 5.93 7.28
C GLU A 8 -9.72 5.21 7.16
N LEU A 9 -8.92 5.61 6.17
CA LEU A 9 -7.55 5.17 5.97
C LEU A 9 -6.53 6.00 6.77
N ASN A 10 -6.97 7.02 7.52
CA ASN A 10 -6.10 7.93 8.28
C ASN A 10 -5.02 8.65 7.43
N LEU A 11 -5.27 8.82 6.12
CA LEU A 11 -4.31 9.46 5.21
C LEU A 11 -4.24 10.99 5.37
N ASP A 12 -5.14 11.58 6.16
CA ASP A 12 -5.05 13.00 6.57
C ASP A 12 -3.89 13.26 7.52
N ASN A 13 -3.42 12.23 8.22
CA ASN A 13 -2.31 12.30 9.17
C ASN A 13 -1.03 11.65 8.62
N LYS A 14 -0.87 11.60 7.28
CA LYS A 14 0.19 10.84 6.61
C LYS A 14 1.61 11.11 7.11
N ASP A 15 1.88 12.33 7.55
CA ASP A 15 3.20 12.75 8.07
C ASP A 15 3.54 12.12 9.44
N LYS A 16 2.54 11.61 10.15
CA LYS A 16 2.68 10.94 11.45
C LYS A 16 2.71 9.42 11.34
N LEU A 17 2.44 8.88 10.16
CA LEU A 17 2.33 7.44 9.95
C LEU A 17 3.70 6.79 9.92
N ASP A 18 3.79 5.63 10.56
CA ASP A 18 4.94 4.75 10.49
C ASP A 18 4.75 3.64 9.43
N LEU A 19 5.76 2.77 9.32
CA LEU A 19 5.74 1.69 8.35
C LEU A 19 4.61 0.68 8.61
N GLY A 20 4.28 0.42 9.88
CA GLY A 20 3.19 -0.47 10.27
C GLY A 20 1.82 0.10 9.91
N ASP A 21 1.64 1.41 10.10
CA ASP A 21 0.42 2.10 9.66
C ASP A 21 0.20 1.94 8.16
N TYR A 22 1.25 2.18 7.35
CA TYR A 22 1.16 2.00 5.89
C TYR A 22 0.91 0.54 5.49
N VAL A 23 1.47 -0.43 6.21
CA VAL A 23 1.16 -1.86 6.02
C VAL A 23 -0.35 -2.12 6.20
N THR A 24 -0.94 -1.58 7.26
CA THR A 24 -2.38 -1.71 7.52
C THR A 24 -3.22 -0.99 6.46
N ILE A 25 -2.86 0.23 6.09
CA ILE A 25 -3.58 1.02 5.07
C ILE A 25 -3.57 0.31 3.73
N MET A 26 -2.39 -0.16 3.28
CA MET A 26 -2.27 -0.91 2.04
C MET A 26 -3.08 -2.20 2.07
N GLY A 27 -3.07 -2.91 3.20
CA GLY A 27 -3.92 -4.09 3.39
C GLY A 27 -5.41 -3.76 3.28
N LYS A 28 -5.88 -2.69 3.92
CA LYS A 28 -7.28 -2.22 3.81
C LYS A 28 -7.65 -1.91 2.37
N ILE A 29 -6.83 -1.17 1.63
CA ILE A 29 -7.07 -0.82 0.23
C ILE A 29 -7.11 -2.10 -0.63
N LEU A 30 -6.12 -2.98 -0.49
CA LEU A 30 -5.99 -4.21 -1.28
C LEU A 30 -7.02 -5.29 -0.92
N SER A 31 -7.68 -5.20 0.24
CA SER A 31 -8.83 -6.06 0.58
C SER A 31 -9.96 -5.97 -0.46
N PHE A 32 -10.08 -4.82 -1.14
CA PHE A 32 -11.03 -4.64 -2.25
C PHE A 32 -10.79 -5.63 -3.39
N ARG A 33 -9.52 -5.94 -3.67
CA ARG A 33 -9.09 -6.90 -4.71
C ARG A 33 -9.01 -8.34 -4.20
N ALA A 34 -8.77 -8.54 -2.91
CA ALA A 34 -8.46 -9.83 -2.34
C ALA A 34 -9.63 -10.84 -2.28
N LYS A 35 -10.86 -10.43 -2.64
CA LYS A 35 -12.11 -11.21 -2.53
C LYS A 35 -11.95 -12.69 -2.93
N GLY A 36 -11.75 -13.54 -1.93
CA GLY A 36 -12.12 -14.94 -1.96
C GLY A 36 -11.04 -16.01 -2.13
N SER A 37 -9.78 -15.71 -2.49
CA SER A 37 -8.62 -16.67 -2.52
C SER A 37 -7.35 -16.11 -3.20
N ALA A 38 -7.14 -14.78 -3.21
CA ALA A 38 -5.98 -14.24 -3.92
C ALA A 38 -4.68 -14.66 -3.22
N SER A 39 -3.71 -15.23 -3.95
CA SER A 39 -2.40 -15.57 -3.39
C SER A 39 -1.66 -14.31 -2.92
N THR A 40 -0.75 -14.43 -1.95
CA THR A 40 0.10 -13.31 -1.49
C THR A 40 0.76 -12.58 -2.66
N HIS A 41 1.25 -13.33 -3.65
CA HIS A 41 1.83 -12.75 -4.86
C HIS A 41 0.82 -11.92 -5.65
N SER A 42 -0.40 -12.43 -5.87
CA SER A 42 -1.44 -11.71 -6.60
C SER A 42 -1.89 -10.42 -5.90
N VAL A 43 -2.06 -10.46 -4.57
CA VAL A 43 -2.51 -9.30 -3.79
C VAL A 43 -1.43 -8.22 -3.72
N THR A 44 -0.17 -8.61 -3.59
CA THR A 44 0.92 -7.70 -3.25
C THR A 44 1.91 -7.45 -4.39
N LYS A 45 1.60 -7.90 -5.62
CA LYS A 45 2.51 -7.85 -6.77
C LYS A 45 3.07 -6.44 -6.99
N GLU A 46 2.20 -5.47 -7.19
CA GLU A 46 2.58 -4.10 -7.52
C GLU A 46 3.35 -3.44 -6.37
N VAL A 47 3.01 -3.78 -5.11
CA VAL A 47 3.73 -3.30 -3.93
C VAL A 47 5.13 -3.92 -3.84
N ARG A 48 5.25 -5.22 -4.15
CA ARG A 48 6.52 -5.94 -4.17
C ARG A 48 7.47 -5.34 -5.20
N ASP A 49 6.97 -5.12 -6.40
CA ASP A 49 7.78 -4.58 -7.50
C ASP A 49 8.32 -3.19 -7.12
N ALA A 50 7.46 -2.32 -6.56
CA ALA A 50 7.87 -0.99 -6.12
C ALA A 50 8.88 -1.01 -4.95
N LEU A 51 8.68 -1.87 -3.94
CA LEU A 51 9.61 -2.02 -2.82
C LEU A 51 10.96 -2.57 -3.28
N GLU A 52 10.96 -3.51 -4.22
CA GLU A 52 12.18 -4.12 -4.74
C GLU A 52 13.02 -3.10 -5.53
N GLU A 53 12.39 -2.21 -6.30
CA GLU A 53 13.09 -1.13 -7.01
C GLU A 53 13.74 -0.11 -6.06
N VAL A 54 13.03 0.27 -4.99
CA VAL A 54 13.61 1.13 -3.93
C VAL A 54 14.76 0.42 -3.22
N ARG A 55 14.58 -0.86 -2.87
CA ARG A 55 15.58 -1.68 -2.14
C ARG A 55 16.87 -1.86 -2.92
N LYS A 56 16.80 -2.04 -4.24
CA LYS A 56 17.97 -2.25 -5.12
C LYS A 56 18.81 -0.98 -5.32
N ASN A 57 18.24 0.19 -5.06
CA ASN A 57 18.87 1.48 -5.34
C ASN A 57 18.98 2.38 -4.09
N PRO A 58 19.59 1.90 -2.99
CA PRO A 58 19.59 2.62 -1.71
C PRO A 58 20.39 3.94 -1.74
N THR A 59 21.33 4.08 -2.68
CA THR A 59 22.17 5.27 -2.89
C THR A 59 21.80 6.07 -4.13
N GLY A 60 20.80 5.61 -4.90
CA GLY A 60 20.34 6.27 -6.11
C GLY A 60 19.35 7.40 -5.82
N ASN A 61 18.76 7.96 -6.87
CA ASN A 61 17.70 8.96 -6.75
C ASN A 61 16.39 8.28 -6.33
N VAL A 62 16.29 7.87 -5.06
CA VAL A 62 15.13 7.17 -4.49
C VAL A 62 13.84 7.94 -4.73
N GLU A 63 13.88 9.27 -4.67
CA GLU A 63 12.73 10.13 -4.95
C GLU A 63 12.20 9.98 -6.38
N GLU A 64 13.09 9.86 -7.35
CA GLU A 64 12.71 9.65 -8.75
C GLU A 64 12.15 8.24 -8.97
N ILE A 65 12.73 7.22 -8.33
CA ILE A 65 12.20 5.85 -8.34
C ILE A 65 10.78 5.83 -7.78
N ILE A 66 10.56 6.46 -6.62
CA ILE A 66 9.23 6.55 -6.00
C ILE A 66 8.24 7.21 -6.95
N LYS A 67 8.60 8.35 -7.57
CA LYS A 67 7.75 9.04 -8.55
C LYS A 67 7.38 8.14 -9.74
N ILE A 68 8.34 7.40 -10.28
CA ILE A 68 8.07 6.46 -11.37
C ILE A 68 7.11 5.37 -10.88
N MET A 69 7.37 4.74 -9.73
CA MET A 69 6.54 3.64 -9.21
C MET A 69 5.10 4.07 -8.96
N ILE A 70 4.85 5.25 -8.39
CA ILE A 70 3.48 5.71 -8.13
C ILE A 70 2.76 6.19 -9.41
N SER A 71 3.50 6.54 -10.46
CA SER A 71 2.94 6.94 -11.76
C SER A 71 2.47 5.76 -12.61
N GLN A 72 2.89 4.53 -12.28
CA GLN A 72 2.49 3.33 -12.99
C GLN A 72 0.98 3.03 -12.83
N ASP A 73 0.50 2.10 -13.65
CA ASP A 73 -0.90 1.66 -13.60
C ASP A 73 -1.26 1.12 -12.22
N SER A 74 -2.41 1.57 -11.72
CA SER A 74 -2.98 1.08 -10.47
C SER A 74 -3.73 -0.22 -10.72
N PRO A 75 -3.77 -1.15 -9.74
CA PRO A 75 -4.66 -2.31 -9.81
C PRO A 75 -6.15 -1.92 -9.74
N PHE A 76 -6.50 -0.64 -9.57
CA PHE A 76 -7.87 -0.15 -9.42
C PHE A 76 -8.32 0.70 -10.61
N GLN A 77 -9.53 0.39 -11.11
CA GLN A 77 -10.17 1.14 -12.20
C GLN A 77 -10.88 2.41 -11.73
N LYS A 78 -11.28 2.47 -10.45
CA LYS A 78 -11.91 3.65 -9.85
C LYS A 78 -10.83 4.66 -9.50
N LYS A 79 -10.90 5.86 -10.11
CA LYS A 79 -9.89 6.92 -9.95
C LYS A 79 -9.64 7.25 -8.48
N GLU A 80 -10.70 7.40 -7.69
CA GLU A 80 -10.61 7.74 -6.28
C GLU A 80 -9.81 6.69 -5.48
N LEU A 81 -10.04 5.40 -5.75
CA LEU A 81 -9.32 4.32 -5.10
C LEU A 81 -7.87 4.20 -5.60
N ALA A 82 -7.67 4.44 -6.90
CA ALA A 82 -6.33 4.47 -7.49
C ALA A 82 -5.47 5.59 -6.91
N ASP A 83 -6.04 6.78 -6.69
CA ASP A 83 -5.34 7.93 -6.13
C ASP A 83 -4.97 7.68 -4.65
N LEU A 84 -5.91 7.15 -3.85
CA LEU A 84 -5.63 6.76 -2.46
C LEU A 84 -4.58 5.64 -2.36
N TYR A 85 -4.62 4.67 -3.29
CA TYR A 85 -3.60 3.63 -3.39
C TYR A 85 -2.21 4.22 -3.66
N ARG A 86 -2.10 5.14 -4.63
CA ARG A 86 -0.82 5.78 -4.97
C ARG A 86 -0.27 6.60 -3.81
N GLU A 87 -1.11 7.33 -3.10
CA GLU A 87 -0.70 8.10 -1.93
C GLU A 87 -0.21 7.20 -0.79
N ALA A 88 -0.94 6.12 -0.50
CA ALA A 88 -0.51 5.14 0.51
C ALA A 88 0.79 4.42 0.09
N LEU A 89 0.93 4.08 -1.19
CA LEU A 89 2.14 3.48 -1.74
C LEU A 89 3.32 4.44 -1.64
N GLU A 90 3.15 5.71 -1.97
CA GLU A 90 4.19 6.73 -1.84
C GLU A 90 4.72 6.79 -0.41
N GLY A 91 3.81 6.91 0.57
CA GLY A 91 4.18 6.96 1.98
C GLY A 91 4.88 5.69 2.46
N LEU A 92 4.40 4.52 2.04
CA LEU A 92 5.04 3.23 2.31
C LEU A 92 6.48 3.20 1.77
N LEU A 93 6.69 3.59 0.51
CA LEU A 93 8.00 3.54 -0.13
C LEU A 93 8.98 4.52 0.51
N ARG A 94 8.52 5.73 0.86
CA ARG A 94 9.33 6.73 1.56
C ARG A 94 9.78 6.21 2.93
N LYS A 95 8.85 5.67 3.72
CA LYS A 95 9.16 5.11 5.04
C LYS A 95 10.02 3.86 4.96
N PHE A 96 9.78 3.01 3.97
CA PHE A 96 10.63 1.86 3.71
C PHE A 96 12.06 2.28 3.38
N ALA A 97 12.26 3.24 2.47
CA ALA A 97 13.58 3.76 2.12
C ALA A 97 14.31 4.36 3.32
N GLU A 98 13.60 5.18 4.13
CA GLU A 98 14.14 5.78 5.35
C GLU A 98 14.72 4.71 6.29
N VAL A 99 13.93 3.65 6.55
CA VAL A 99 14.32 2.56 7.45
C VAL A 99 15.39 1.66 6.83
N SER A 100 15.24 1.29 5.56
CA SER A 100 16.13 0.33 4.89
C SER A 100 17.51 0.90 4.55
N SER A 101 17.64 2.23 4.45
CA SER A 101 18.93 2.90 4.17
C SER A 101 20.02 2.60 5.21
N ARG A 102 19.62 2.18 6.42
CA ARG A 102 20.50 1.87 7.55
C ARG A 102 20.71 0.36 7.74
N MET A 103 20.15 -0.46 6.85
CA MET A 103 20.15 -1.92 6.93
C MET A 103 21.08 -2.52 5.89
N ASN A 104 21.60 -3.71 6.18
CA ASN A 104 22.29 -4.48 5.15
C ASN A 104 21.30 -5.08 4.12
N PRO A 105 21.77 -5.57 2.96
CA PRO A 105 20.91 -6.11 1.91
C PRO A 105 20.00 -7.27 2.36
N GLN A 106 20.44 -8.08 3.32
CA GLN A 106 19.69 -9.23 3.84
C GLN A 106 18.56 -8.75 4.79
N GLU A 107 18.86 -7.82 5.68
CA GLU A 107 17.90 -7.20 6.59
C GLU A 107 16.81 -6.43 5.85
N SER A 108 17.19 -5.60 4.86
CA SER A 108 16.22 -4.86 4.04
C SER A 108 15.30 -5.79 3.26
N ARG A 109 15.81 -6.93 2.76
CA ARG A 109 15.00 -7.97 2.10
C ARG A 109 14.06 -8.66 3.09
N LYS A 110 14.51 -8.94 4.32
CA LYS A 110 13.67 -9.50 5.38
C LYS A 110 12.54 -8.54 5.74
N LEU A 111 12.85 -7.26 5.91
CA LEU A 111 11.86 -6.20 6.17
C LEU A 111 10.82 -6.14 5.05
N MET A 112 11.26 -6.11 3.79
CA MET A 112 10.36 -6.12 2.63
C MET A 112 9.41 -7.32 2.65
N ASN A 113 9.92 -8.52 2.94
CA ASN A 113 9.07 -9.71 3.03
C ASN A 113 8.05 -9.61 4.18
N MET A 114 8.44 -9.08 5.33
CA MET A 114 7.53 -8.85 6.47
C MET A 114 6.44 -7.83 6.13
N ILE A 115 6.77 -6.75 5.41
CA ILE A 115 5.81 -5.77 4.91
C ILE A 115 4.79 -6.45 4.00
N LEU A 116 5.26 -7.24 3.01
CA LEU A 116 4.39 -7.90 2.04
C LEU A 116 3.46 -8.93 2.70
N GLU A 117 3.98 -9.70 3.65
CA GLU A 117 3.18 -10.62 4.46
C GLU A 117 2.16 -9.89 5.32
N GLY A 118 2.56 -8.79 5.97
CA GLY A 118 1.67 -7.94 6.77
C GLY A 118 0.53 -7.34 5.94
N ILE A 119 0.84 -6.82 4.74
CA ILE A 119 -0.15 -6.26 3.82
C ILE A 119 -1.15 -7.35 3.40
N TYR A 120 -0.65 -8.53 3.01
CA TYR A 120 -1.49 -9.66 2.63
C TYR A 120 -2.41 -10.09 3.78
N ASN A 121 -1.87 -10.24 4.99
CA ASN A 121 -2.66 -10.65 6.14
C ASN A 121 -3.73 -9.62 6.50
N ASN A 122 -3.40 -8.33 6.41
CA ASN A 122 -4.38 -7.26 6.56
C ASN A 122 -5.45 -7.31 5.47
N ALA A 123 -5.10 -7.54 4.21
CA ALA A 123 -6.06 -7.58 3.10
C ALA A 123 -7.01 -8.78 3.17
N VAL A 124 -6.50 -9.96 3.51
CA VAL A 124 -7.24 -11.22 3.41
C VAL A 124 -7.94 -11.62 4.69
N PHE A 125 -7.34 -11.34 5.85
CA PHE A 125 -7.87 -11.83 7.14
C PHE A 125 -8.44 -10.71 7.98
N TYR A 126 -7.66 -9.64 8.22
CA TYR A 126 -8.05 -8.61 9.20
C TYR A 126 -9.02 -7.56 8.64
N SER A 127 -8.94 -7.28 7.35
CA SER A 127 -9.76 -6.27 6.66
C SER A 127 -10.62 -6.87 5.56
N LYS A 128 -10.90 -8.18 5.62
CA LYS A 128 -11.62 -8.92 4.56
C LYS A 128 -12.95 -8.25 4.14
N ASP A 129 -13.64 -7.62 5.10
CA ASP A 129 -14.92 -6.94 4.89
C ASP A 129 -14.76 -5.44 4.58
N PHE A 130 -13.57 -4.88 4.79
CA PHE A 130 -13.28 -3.48 4.47
C PHE A 130 -13.38 -3.21 2.96
N GLY A 131 -13.08 -4.21 2.12
CA GLY A 131 -13.32 -4.12 0.68
C GLY A 131 -14.80 -3.89 0.33
N GLN A 132 -15.74 -4.42 1.12
CA GLN A 132 -17.17 -4.10 0.96
C GLN A 132 -17.47 -2.66 1.41
N LYS A 133 -16.86 -2.21 2.51
CA LYS A 133 -16.97 -0.81 2.98
C LYS A 133 -16.47 0.18 1.93
N ILE A 134 -15.32 -0.09 1.29
CA ILE A 134 -14.78 0.71 0.17
C ILE A 134 -15.83 0.79 -0.95
N TRP A 135 -16.44 -0.35 -1.32
CA TRP A 135 -17.47 -0.38 -2.35
C TRP A 135 -18.68 0.49 -2.00
N SER A 136 -19.21 0.38 -0.78
CA SER A 136 -20.33 1.21 -0.29
C SER A 136 -20.01 2.70 -0.32
N ILE A 137 -18.83 3.10 0.19
CA ILE A 137 -18.41 4.51 0.22
C ILE A 137 -18.26 5.06 -1.21
N LEU A 138 -17.71 4.29 -2.14
CA LEU A 138 -17.48 4.72 -3.52
C LEU A 138 -18.72 4.66 -4.40
N LYS A 139 -19.70 3.82 -4.07
CA LYS A 139 -21.02 3.85 -4.73
C LYS A 139 -21.89 4.99 -4.23
N GLY A 140 -21.64 5.50 -3.02
CA GLY A 140 -22.52 6.43 -2.32
C GLY A 140 -23.82 5.71 -1.98
N ASP A 141 -23.86 4.99 -0.86
CA ASP A 141 -25.05 4.21 -0.51
C ASP A 141 -26.28 5.13 -0.44
N HIS A 142 -27.23 4.82 -1.32
CA HIS A 142 -28.59 5.33 -1.33
C HIS A 142 -29.27 4.93 -0.02
N SER A 143 -29.24 5.82 0.95
CA SER A 143 -30.19 5.82 2.07
C SER A 143 -31.36 6.73 1.70
#